data_AF-A0A1M5XIA1-F1
#
_entry.id   AF-A0A1M5XIA1-F1
#
_cell.length_a   1.000
_cell.length_b   1.000
_cell.length_c   1.000
_cell.angle_alpha   90.00
_cell.angle_beta   90.00
_cell.angle_gamma   90.00
#
_symmetry.space_group_name_H-M   'P 1'
#
loop_
_entity.id
_entity.type
_entity.pdbx_description
1 polymer ?
#
loop_
_entity_poly.entity_id
_entity_poly.type
_entity_poly.pdbx_seq_one_letter_code
_entity_poly.pdbx_strand_id
1 'polypeptide(L)'
;MHADLHLSRANRLHTFSDVNRLSGITLSQTEGTLRYLDENDKEIETGIRLGEGDIILRIYDKVLEIKRNGTKQSLFASVWGKEEYNESHVTRVEFQLRKNVLKQFQVKSLEDLRNRQDGLWKYCTRDWSKLSEQPVDRKNRHQDRIKLHEFWHLVQSVSWGTSPPTIRRKPLPQKDKYLLIDMMVGCAMNLAAIDGCQYDNIEKITMYLMGEVDTWCRTKAREINPKTGRSELQEKMKTKINEVWPYGYGEIPGPSEHDSVNGFLSQGKTIDYQPVL
;
A
#
# COMPACT_ATOMS: atom_id res chain seq x y z
N MET A 1 30.36 4.38 13.07
CA MET A 1 29.61 3.15 12.78
C MET A 1 28.14 3.54 12.68
N HIS A 2 27.67 3.95 11.49
CA HIS A 2 26.27 4.32 11.29
C HIS A 2 25.47 3.03 11.22
N ALA A 3 24.63 2.78 12.22
CA ALA A 3 23.64 1.71 12.13
C ALA A 3 22.67 2.07 11.00
N ASP A 4 22.62 1.27 9.94
CA ASP A 4 21.62 1.38 8.89
C ASP A 4 20.24 1.09 9.50
N LEU A 5 19.56 2.15 9.96
CA LEU A 5 18.21 2.08 10.49
C LEU A 5 17.24 1.80 9.33
N HIS A 6 16.92 0.52 9.11
CA HIS A 6 15.94 0.12 8.11
C HIS A 6 14.50 0.29 8.60
N LEU A 7 13.78 1.25 8.04
CA LEU A 7 12.37 1.49 8.35
C LEU A 7 11.49 0.41 7.71
N SER A 8 10.95 -0.51 8.53
CA SER A 8 10.11 -1.63 8.06
C SER A 8 8.62 -1.27 7.99
N ARG A 9 8.20 -0.29 8.80
CA ARG A 9 6.82 0.17 8.93
C ARG A 9 6.81 1.61 9.43
N ALA A 10 5.94 2.43 8.86
CA ALA A 10 5.62 3.76 9.38
C ALA A 10 4.14 3.77 9.79
N ASN A 11 3.85 4.20 11.02
CA ASN A 11 2.50 4.57 11.42
C ASN A 11 2.51 6.07 11.65
N ARG A 12 1.56 6.79 11.07
CA ARG A 12 1.34 8.20 11.42
C ARG A 12 -0.08 8.41 11.89
N LEU A 13 -0.19 9.10 13.01
CA LEU A 13 -1.40 9.23 13.80
C LEU A 13 -1.84 10.68 13.73
N HIS A 14 -3.11 10.92 13.40
CA HIS A 14 -3.76 12.18 13.69
C HIS A 14 -5.03 11.92 14.50
N THR A 15 -5.32 12.83 15.39
CA THR A 15 -6.45 12.74 16.31
C THR A 15 -7.32 13.97 16.05
N PHE A 16 -8.62 13.74 15.89
CA PHE A 16 -9.64 14.75 15.66
C PHE A 16 -10.64 14.73 16.81
N SER A 17 -11.08 15.91 17.25
CA SER A 17 -12.25 16.01 18.11
C SER A 17 -13.49 15.71 17.27
N ASP A 18 -14.25 14.69 17.64
CA ASP A 18 -15.44 14.25 16.90
C ASP A 18 -16.62 14.14 17.87
N VAL A 19 -17.43 15.20 17.91
CA VAL A 19 -18.59 15.31 18.80
C VAL A 19 -19.63 14.21 18.53
N ASN A 20 -19.69 13.70 17.30
CA ASN A 20 -20.76 12.82 16.83
C ASN A 20 -20.32 11.35 16.68
N ARG A 21 -19.07 10.99 16.99
CA ARG A 21 -18.55 9.61 16.90
C ARG A 21 -18.89 8.90 15.58
N LEU A 22 -18.82 9.61 14.45
CA LEU A 22 -19.23 9.08 13.13
C LEU A 22 -20.69 8.55 13.07
N SER A 23 -21.59 9.08 13.90
CA SER A 23 -23.01 8.70 13.93
C SER A 23 -23.66 8.79 12.54
N GLY A 24 -24.34 7.72 12.10
CA GLY A 24 -25.01 7.67 10.80
C GLY A 24 -24.22 7.02 9.66
N ILE A 25 -22.97 6.61 9.89
CA ILE A 25 -22.20 5.81 8.92
C ILE A 25 -22.44 4.31 9.20
N THR A 26 -23.09 3.60 8.27
CA THR A 26 -23.16 2.13 8.34
C THR A 26 -21.82 1.53 7.91
N LEU A 27 -21.15 0.87 8.85
CA LEU A 27 -19.82 0.30 8.69
C LEU A 27 -19.92 -1.10 8.08
N SER A 28 -19.60 -1.28 6.79
CA SER A 28 -19.41 -2.60 6.18
C SER A 28 -17.91 -2.89 6.04
N GLN A 29 -17.43 -3.93 6.71
CA GLN A 29 -16.03 -4.37 6.64
C GLN A 29 -15.85 -5.54 5.67
N THR A 30 -14.70 -5.56 5.00
CA THR A 30 -13.99 -6.80 4.69
C THR A 30 -12.71 -6.80 5.54
N GLU A 31 -12.75 -7.64 6.58
CA GLU A 31 -11.62 -8.08 7.41
C GLU A 31 -10.99 -7.11 8.42
N GLY A 32 -11.52 -7.10 9.66
CA GLY A 32 -10.74 -6.91 10.87
C GLY A 32 -11.31 -5.90 11.85
N THR A 33 -12.08 -6.37 12.82
CA THR A 33 -12.66 -5.57 13.90
C THR A 33 -11.57 -4.98 14.80
N LEU A 34 -11.59 -3.67 15.06
CA LEU A 34 -10.96 -3.08 16.25
C LEU A 34 -11.91 -3.34 17.44
N ARG A 35 -11.70 -4.49 18.09
CA ARG A 35 -12.59 -5.03 19.13
C ARG A 35 -12.32 -4.32 20.45
N TYR A 36 -13.37 -3.79 21.06
CA TYR A 36 -13.40 -3.44 22.47
C TYR A 36 -14.40 -4.37 23.15
N LEU A 37 -14.05 -4.91 24.33
CA LEU A 37 -15.00 -5.63 25.17
C LEU A 37 -15.69 -4.60 26.06
N ASP A 38 -17.02 -4.53 26.04
CA ASP A 38 -17.78 -3.71 26.97
C ASP A 38 -17.67 -4.24 28.42
N GLU A 39 -18.38 -3.60 29.33
CA GLU A 39 -18.42 -3.98 30.75
C GLU A 39 -19.05 -5.36 31.02
N ASN A 40 -19.69 -5.97 30.01
CA ASN A 40 -20.30 -7.29 30.03
C ASN A 40 -19.55 -8.28 29.12
N ASP A 41 -18.30 -8.00 28.75
CA ASP A 41 -17.48 -8.78 27.82
C ASP A 41 -18.09 -8.96 26.41
N LYS A 42 -18.97 -8.05 26.00
CA LYS A 42 -19.50 -8.02 24.64
C LYS A 42 -18.57 -7.25 23.72
N GLU A 43 -18.23 -7.83 22.58
CA GLU A 43 -17.47 -7.12 21.54
C GLU A 43 -18.31 -5.98 20.95
N ILE A 44 -17.80 -4.75 21.03
CA ILE A 44 -18.32 -3.57 20.35
C ILE A 44 -17.34 -3.10 19.28
N GLU A 45 -17.89 -2.72 18.12
CA GLU A 45 -17.13 -2.13 17.03
C GLU A 45 -16.86 -0.65 17.35
N THR A 46 -15.58 -0.27 17.39
CA THR A 46 -15.15 1.09 17.79
C THR A 46 -14.53 1.89 16.64
N GLY A 47 -14.56 1.35 15.42
CA GLY A 47 -13.94 1.98 14.26
C GLY A 47 -13.88 1.12 13.01
N ILE A 48 -13.36 1.71 11.95
CA ILE A 48 -13.13 1.07 10.65
C ILE A 48 -11.67 0.71 10.44
N ARG A 49 -11.45 -0.39 9.73
CA ARG A 49 -10.18 -0.75 9.11
C ARG A 49 -10.40 -0.88 7.61
N LEU A 50 -9.55 -0.22 6.82
CA LEU A 50 -9.57 -0.30 5.36
C LEU A 50 -8.20 -0.74 4.85
N GLY A 51 -8.18 -1.58 3.82
CA GLY A 51 -6.96 -2.07 3.22
C GLY A 51 -6.35 -3.29 3.92
N GLU A 52 -5.68 -4.09 3.11
CA GLU A 52 -4.87 -5.22 3.54
C GLU A 52 -3.45 -5.10 2.96
N GLY A 53 -2.48 -5.68 3.66
CA GLY A 53 -1.09 -5.68 3.20
C GLY A 53 -0.41 -4.33 3.37
N ASP A 54 -0.11 -3.69 2.25
CA ASP A 54 0.96 -2.69 2.09
C ASP A 54 0.59 -1.27 2.57
N ILE A 55 -0.69 -0.91 2.47
CA ILE A 55 -1.28 0.30 3.08
C ILE A 55 -2.54 -0.12 3.84
N ILE A 56 -2.66 0.32 5.09
CA ILE A 56 -3.83 0.06 5.94
C ILE A 56 -4.25 1.37 6.58
N LEU A 57 -5.54 1.70 6.48
CA LEU A 57 -6.18 2.80 7.19
C LEU A 57 -6.95 2.26 8.39
N ARG A 58 -6.84 2.94 9.52
CA ARG A 58 -7.66 2.71 10.71
C ARG A 58 -8.28 4.03 11.15
N ILE A 59 -9.60 4.05 11.35
CA ILE A 59 -10.29 5.18 11.97
C ILE A 59 -11.08 4.66 13.17
N TYR A 60 -10.80 5.13 14.38
CA TYR A 60 -11.38 4.56 15.60
C TYR A 60 -11.47 5.54 16.75
N ASP A 61 -12.37 5.27 17.71
CA ASP A 61 -12.46 6.00 18.98
C ASP A 61 -11.23 5.70 19.84
N LYS A 62 -10.38 6.71 20.00
CA LYS A 62 -9.14 6.59 20.73
C LYS A 62 -9.32 6.62 22.24
N VAL A 63 -10.35 7.32 22.73
CA VAL A 63 -10.66 7.38 24.16
C VAL A 63 -11.05 5.98 24.64
N LEU A 64 -11.90 5.30 23.88
CA LEU A 64 -12.29 3.91 24.16
C LEU A 64 -11.10 2.95 24.09
N GLU A 65 -10.21 3.08 23.09
CA GLU A 65 -9.03 2.20 22.96
C GLU A 65 -8.08 2.31 24.15
N ILE A 66 -7.91 3.50 24.75
CA ILE A 66 -7.00 3.70 25.88
C ILE A 66 -7.67 3.56 27.24
N LYS A 67 -8.99 3.37 27.31
CA LYS A 67 -9.77 3.34 28.56
C LYS A 67 -9.27 2.33 29.59
N ARG A 68 -8.64 1.22 29.17
CA ARG A 68 -8.11 0.19 30.06
C ARG A 68 -6.59 0.29 30.32
N ASN A 69 -5.92 1.32 29.81
CA ASN A 69 -4.46 1.48 29.91
C ASN A 69 -4.07 2.85 30.48
N GLY A 70 -3.84 2.91 31.79
CA GLY A 70 -3.51 4.15 32.51
C GLY A 70 -2.27 4.89 31.97
N THR A 71 -1.23 4.17 31.54
CA THR A 71 -0.03 4.79 30.93
C THR A 71 -0.36 5.49 29.62
N LYS A 72 -1.22 4.89 28.79
CA LYS A 72 -1.68 5.54 27.54
C LYS A 72 -2.58 6.73 27.84
N GLN A 73 -3.42 6.66 28.87
CA GLN A 73 -4.31 7.76 29.27
C GLN A 73 -3.52 9.01 29.59
N SER A 74 -2.54 8.92 30.51
CA SER A 74 -1.74 10.08 30.91
C SER A 74 -0.93 10.65 29.75
N LEU A 75 -0.31 9.77 28.93
CA LEU A 75 0.42 10.18 27.74
C LEU A 75 -0.46 10.95 26.75
N PHE A 76 -1.65 10.41 26.42
CA PHE A 76 -2.51 11.02 25.42
C PHE A 76 -3.25 12.26 25.93
N ALA A 77 -3.65 12.32 27.21
CA ALA A 77 -4.16 13.55 27.82
C ALA A 77 -3.16 14.70 27.67
N SER A 78 -1.88 14.44 27.98
CA SER A 78 -0.80 15.42 27.78
C SER A 78 -0.63 15.82 26.31
N VAL A 79 -0.62 14.85 25.38
CA VAL A 79 -0.52 15.13 23.93
C VAL A 79 -1.69 15.97 23.42
N TRP A 80 -2.88 15.82 23.99
CA TRP A 80 -4.08 16.56 23.62
C TRP A 80 -4.23 17.90 24.34
N GLY A 81 -3.33 18.22 25.27
CA GLY A 81 -3.43 19.41 26.12
C GLY A 81 -4.67 19.38 27.01
N LYS A 82 -5.00 18.19 27.54
CA LYS A 82 -6.14 17.92 28.42
C LYS A 82 -5.66 17.44 29.79
N GLU A 83 -6.43 17.73 30.84
CA GLU A 83 -6.17 17.22 32.18
C GLU A 83 -6.55 15.73 32.26
N GLU A 84 -7.70 15.36 31.69
CA GLU A 84 -8.15 13.98 31.57
C GLU A 84 -8.27 13.51 30.11
N TYR A 85 -7.99 12.23 29.86
CA TYR A 85 -7.99 11.64 28.52
C TYR A 85 -9.38 11.54 27.88
N ASN A 86 -10.45 11.63 28.68
CA ASN A 86 -11.84 11.46 28.28
C ASN A 86 -12.65 12.77 28.29
N GLU A 87 -11.99 13.93 28.47
CA GLU A 87 -12.64 15.25 28.43
C GLU A 87 -13.32 15.56 27.08
N SER A 88 -12.89 14.89 26.02
CA SER A 88 -13.45 15.08 24.68
C SER A 88 -13.50 13.76 23.93
N HIS A 89 -14.40 13.66 22.96
CA HIS A 89 -14.40 12.54 22.03
C HIS A 89 -13.24 12.69 21.05
N VAL A 90 -12.47 11.62 20.89
CA VAL A 90 -11.23 11.63 20.15
C VAL A 90 -11.25 10.54 19.08
N THR A 91 -11.44 10.91 17.82
CA THR A 91 -11.34 10.00 16.68
C THR A 91 -9.92 10.01 16.14
N ARG A 92 -9.28 8.83 16.08
CA ARG A 92 -7.95 8.69 15.47
C ARG A 92 -8.09 8.25 14.03
N VAL A 93 -7.36 8.90 13.12
CA VAL A 93 -7.11 8.43 11.75
C VAL A 93 -5.64 8.05 11.62
N GLU A 94 -5.38 6.81 11.21
CA GLU A 94 -4.04 6.25 11.09
C GLU A 94 -3.88 5.60 9.72
N PHE A 95 -2.79 5.94 9.03
CA PHE A 95 -2.27 5.15 7.93
C PHE A 95 -1.02 4.40 8.38
N GLN A 96 -1.04 3.08 8.16
CA GLN A 96 0.10 2.19 8.26
C GLN A 96 0.62 1.93 6.85
N LEU A 97 1.87 2.30 6.60
CA LEU A 97 2.58 2.00 5.35
C LEU A 97 3.68 0.97 5.64
N ARG A 98 3.69 -0.12 4.87
CA ARG A 98 4.74 -1.15 4.97
C ARG A 98 5.94 -0.82 4.08
N LYS A 99 7.06 -1.51 4.34
CA LYS A 99 8.37 -1.33 3.67
C LYS A 99 8.29 -1.18 2.15
N ASN A 100 7.46 -1.97 1.47
CA ASN A 100 7.40 -1.94 0.00
C ASN A 100 6.84 -0.61 -0.51
N VAL A 101 5.79 -0.10 0.11
CA VAL A 101 5.21 1.21 -0.21
C VAL A 101 6.15 2.34 0.17
N LEU A 102 6.82 2.25 1.31
CA LEU A 102 7.79 3.26 1.72
C LEU A 102 8.95 3.37 0.72
N LYS A 103 9.45 2.24 0.23
CA LYS A 103 10.46 2.22 -0.85
C LYS A 103 9.96 2.89 -2.13
N GLN A 104 8.70 2.67 -2.49
CA GLN A 104 8.06 3.31 -3.65
C GLN A 104 8.03 4.84 -3.50
N PHE A 105 7.87 5.35 -2.29
CA PHE A 105 7.97 6.79 -1.98
C PHE A 105 9.39 7.29 -1.75
N GLN A 106 10.41 6.46 -1.99
CA GLN A 106 11.82 6.77 -1.69
C GLN A 106 12.06 7.13 -0.22
N VAL A 107 11.31 6.49 0.68
CA VAL A 107 11.50 6.58 2.13
C VAL A 107 12.36 5.40 2.57
N LYS A 108 13.65 5.66 2.84
CA LYS A 108 14.62 4.64 3.25
C LYS A 108 15.09 4.84 4.69
N SER A 109 14.95 6.06 5.20
CA SER A 109 15.34 6.47 6.54
C SER A 109 14.21 7.19 7.29
N LEU A 110 14.44 7.43 8.58
CA LEU A 110 13.52 8.20 9.42
C LEU A 110 13.52 9.69 9.03
N GLU A 111 14.65 10.20 8.54
CA GLU A 111 14.77 11.55 7.99
C GLU A 111 13.95 11.69 6.69
N ASP A 112 14.04 10.72 5.78
CA ASP A 112 13.19 10.70 4.57
C ASP A 112 11.72 10.71 4.95
N LEU A 113 11.33 9.93 5.98
CA LEU A 113 9.95 9.89 6.45
C LEU A 113 9.51 11.27 6.94
N ARG A 114 10.31 11.92 7.81
CA ARG A 114 10.03 13.28 8.30
C ARG A 114 9.90 14.30 7.17
N ASN A 115 10.74 14.20 6.14
CA ASN A 115 10.75 15.12 5.01
C ASN A 115 9.63 14.86 3.98
N ARG A 116 9.03 13.66 3.96
CA ARG A 116 8.02 13.26 2.96
C ARG A 116 6.63 13.05 3.54
N GLN A 117 6.49 13.17 4.85
CA GLN A 117 5.29 12.82 5.60
C GLN A 117 4.03 13.54 5.14
N ASP A 118 4.10 14.81 4.70
CA ASP A 118 2.91 15.51 4.19
C ASP A 118 2.48 14.94 2.84
N GLY A 119 3.44 14.62 1.97
CA GLY A 119 3.15 14.03 0.68
C GLY A 119 2.61 12.60 0.82
N LEU A 120 3.12 11.82 1.78
CA LEU A 120 2.56 10.51 2.11
C LEU A 120 1.11 10.64 2.61
N TRP A 121 0.84 11.59 3.51
CA TRP A 121 -0.52 11.81 4.02
C TRP A 121 -1.48 12.28 2.92
N LYS A 122 -1.05 13.22 2.06
CA LYS A 122 -1.82 13.67 0.90
C LYS A 122 -2.14 12.51 -0.03
N TYR A 123 -1.15 11.68 -0.36
CA TYR A 123 -1.38 10.49 -1.16
C TYR A 123 -2.41 9.57 -0.52
N CYS A 124 -2.23 9.25 0.76
CA CYS A 124 -3.13 8.37 1.50
C CYS A 124 -4.58 8.89 1.53
N THR A 125 -4.76 10.20 1.70
CA THR A 125 -6.08 10.83 1.90
C THR A 125 -6.74 11.37 0.63
N ARG A 126 -5.99 11.52 -0.47
CA ARG A 126 -6.50 12.07 -1.74
C ARG A 126 -6.50 11.05 -2.86
N ASP A 127 -5.50 10.18 -2.91
CA ASP A 127 -5.34 9.22 -4.00
C ASP A 127 -5.79 7.83 -3.56
N TRP A 128 -5.34 7.36 -2.38
CA TRP A 128 -5.58 5.99 -1.91
C TRP A 128 -6.95 5.75 -1.28
N SER A 129 -7.41 6.64 -0.39
CA SER A 129 -8.76 6.57 0.16
C SER A 129 -9.47 7.92 0.10
N LYS A 130 -10.80 7.86 -0.05
CA LYS A 130 -11.69 9.02 -0.01
C LYS A 130 -12.94 8.64 0.78
N LEU A 131 -13.46 9.59 1.53
CA LEU A 131 -14.80 9.51 2.14
C LEU A 131 -15.70 10.52 1.45
N SER A 132 -16.71 10.02 0.75
CA SER A 132 -17.68 10.81 0.00
C SER A 132 -19.03 10.85 0.69
N GLU A 133 -19.80 11.91 0.45
CA GLU A 133 -21.17 12.04 0.96
C GLU A 133 -22.15 11.06 0.29
N GLN A 134 -21.87 10.71 -0.97
CA GLN A 134 -22.69 9.82 -1.78
C GLN A 134 -21.89 8.60 -2.24
N PRO A 135 -22.57 7.45 -2.48
CA PRO A 135 -21.94 6.28 -3.05
C PRO A 135 -21.36 6.56 -4.43
N VAL A 136 -20.17 6.00 -4.69
CA VAL A 136 -19.44 6.24 -5.93
C VAL A 136 -19.99 5.39 -7.09
N ASP A 137 -20.47 6.05 -8.14
CA ASP A 137 -20.79 5.39 -9.42
C ASP A 137 -19.51 5.20 -10.25
N ARG A 138 -18.98 3.97 -10.22
CA ARG A 138 -17.77 3.58 -10.96
C ARG A 138 -18.03 3.30 -12.44
N LYS A 139 -19.28 3.12 -12.89
CA LYS A 139 -19.59 2.80 -14.28
C LYS A 139 -19.42 4.02 -15.20
N ASN A 140 -19.69 5.21 -14.68
CA ASN A 140 -19.75 6.44 -15.47
C ASN A 140 -18.51 7.34 -15.37
N ARG A 141 -17.40 6.88 -14.78
CA ARG A 141 -16.10 7.61 -14.68
C ARG A 141 -16.18 9.03 -14.09
N HIS A 142 -17.30 9.46 -13.50
CA HIS A 142 -17.47 10.79 -12.89
C HIS A 142 -16.90 10.90 -11.47
N GLN A 143 -15.78 10.23 -11.22
CA GLN A 143 -15.19 10.14 -9.87
C GLN A 143 -14.60 11.48 -9.39
N ASP A 144 -14.26 12.37 -10.32
CA ASP A 144 -13.70 13.69 -10.02
C ASP A 144 -14.76 14.70 -9.56
N ARG A 145 -16.05 14.38 -9.70
CA ARG A 145 -17.18 15.24 -9.32
C ARG A 145 -17.78 14.89 -7.96
N ILE A 146 -17.16 13.95 -7.25
CA ILE A 146 -17.69 13.43 -6.00
C ILE A 146 -17.49 14.46 -4.89
N LYS A 147 -18.60 14.82 -4.23
CA LYS A 147 -18.57 15.67 -3.04
C LYS A 147 -17.96 14.89 -1.87
N LEU A 148 -16.83 15.39 -1.36
CA LEU A 148 -16.15 14.83 -0.19
C LEU A 148 -16.92 15.18 1.07
N HIS A 149 -16.91 14.27 2.04
CA HIS A 149 -17.50 14.51 3.35
C HIS A 149 -16.66 15.54 4.13
N GLU A 150 -17.30 16.41 4.92
CA GLU A 150 -16.62 17.48 5.67
C GLU A 150 -15.51 16.96 6.61
N PHE A 151 -15.78 15.88 7.33
CA PHE A 151 -14.75 15.17 8.12
C PHE A 151 -13.51 14.81 7.28
N TRP A 152 -13.70 14.40 6.01
CA TRP A 152 -12.57 14.07 5.14
C TRP A 152 -11.80 15.30 4.66
N HIS A 153 -12.48 16.42 4.46
CA HIS A 153 -11.82 17.70 4.21
C HIS A 153 -10.90 18.09 5.36
N LEU A 154 -11.35 17.90 6.60
CA LEU A 154 -10.54 18.10 7.80
C LEU A 154 -9.35 17.13 7.85
N VAL A 155 -9.56 15.86 7.51
CA VAL A 155 -8.47 14.87 7.43
C VAL A 155 -7.43 15.26 6.36
N GLN A 156 -7.86 15.74 5.20
CA GLN A 156 -6.98 16.15 4.09
C GLN A 156 -6.24 17.48 4.33
N SER A 157 -6.71 18.31 5.27
CA SER A 157 -6.11 19.62 5.56
C SER A 157 -4.88 19.52 6.46
N VAL A 158 -4.70 18.38 7.15
CA VAL A 158 -3.55 18.15 8.02
C VAL A 158 -2.24 18.28 7.23
N SER A 159 -1.38 19.17 7.72
CA SER A 159 -0.05 19.43 7.18
C SER A 159 0.92 19.64 8.33
N TRP A 160 2.15 19.17 8.16
CA TRP A 160 3.23 19.26 9.13
C TRP A 160 4.42 20.09 8.60
N GLY A 161 4.19 20.93 7.58
CA GLY A 161 5.18 21.80 6.96
C GLY A 161 5.15 21.80 5.44
N THR A 162 6.21 22.34 4.83
CA THR A 162 6.42 22.31 3.37
C THR A 162 7.26 21.10 3.00
N SER A 163 6.64 19.93 2.88
CA SER A 163 7.33 18.78 2.26
C SER A 163 7.34 18.92 0.73
N PRO A 164 8.42 18.53 0.03
CA PRO A 164 8.40 18.41 -1.42
C PRO A 164 7.28 17.48 -1.88
N PRO A 165 6.75 17.64 -3.10
CA PRO A 165 5.79 16.72 -3.66
C PRO A 165 6.31 15.27 -3.59
N THR A 166 5.58 14.40 -2.89
CA THR A 166 5.95 12.98 -2.81
C THR A 166 5.20 12.23 -3.90
N ILE A 167 5.93 11.73 -4.88
CA ILE A 167 5.40 10.90 -5.95
C ILE A 167 5.71 9.44 -5.63
N ARG A 168 4.72 8.57 -5.82
CA ARG A 168 4.91 7.13 -5.71
C ARG A 168 5.61 6.60 -6.97
N ARG A 169 6.83 6.10 -6.80
CA ARG A 169 7.60 5.45 -7.87
C ARG A 169 7.41 3.95 -7.79
N LYS A 170 7.41 3.23 -8.91
CA LYS A 170 7.44 1.75 -8.83
C LYS A 170 8.75 1.27 -8.21
N PRO A 171 8.73 0.11 -7.54
CA PRO A 171 9.93 -0.46 -6.96
C PRO A 171 10.91 -0.83 -8.08
N LEU A 172 12.21 -0.74 -7.77
CA LEU A 172 13.27 -1.31 -8.62
C LEU A 172 13.01 -2.81 -8.83
N PRO A 173 13.50 -3.39 -9.95
CA PRO A 173 13.34 -4.82 -10.18
C PRO A 173 13.85 -5.61 -8.96
N GLN A 174 13.07 -6.57 -8.47
CA GLN A 174 13.46 -7.37 -7.29
C GLN A 174 14.60 -8.36 -7.58
N LYS A 175 15.09 -8.39 -8.82
CA LYS A 175 16.19 -9.22 -9.27
C LYS A 175 17.33 -8.33 -9.75
N ASP A 176 18.55 -8.72 -9.40
CA ASP A 176 19.76 -8.07 -9.88
C ASP A 176 20.01 -8.45 -11.34
N LYS A 177 19.99 -7.44 -12.22
CA LYS A 177 20.18 -7.63 -13.66
C LYS A 177 21.58 -8.13 -13.98
N TYR A 178 22.61 -7.63 -13.31
CA TYR A 178 24.01 -7.97 -13.62
C TYR A 178 24.35 -9.37 -13.16
N LEU A 179 23.88 -9.77 -11.97
CA LEU A 179 24.01 -11.16 -11.51
C LEU A 179 23.37 -12.15 -12.48
N LEU A 180 22.18 -11.84 -13.02
CA LEU A 180 21.51 -12.69 -14.00
C LEU A 180 22.29 -12.77 -15.32
N ILE A 181 22.94 -11.67 -15.75
CA ILE A 181 23.82 -11.66 -16.92
C ILE A 181 25.04 -12.56 -16.67
N ASP A 182 25.68 -12.46 -15.52
CA ASP A 182 26.85 -13.29 -15.18
C ASP A 182 26.50 -14.78 -15.17
N MET A 183 25.35 -15.15 -14.59
CA MET A 183 24.85 -16.52 -14.62
C MET A 183 24.60 -17.01 -16.06
N MET A 184 24.00 -16.16 -16.89
CA MET A 184 23.70 -16.47 -18.28
C MET A 184 24.99 -16.71 -19.08
N VAL A 185 25.99 -15.82 -18.94
CA VAL A 185 27.30 -15.97 -19.58
C VAL A 185 28.03 -17.23 -19.12
N GLY A 186 28.01 -17.52 -17.82
CA GLY A 186 28.63 -18.74 -17.27
C GLY A 186 28.05 -20.03 -17.85
N CYS A 187 26.72 -20.09 -18.02
CA CYS A 187 26.07 -21.22 -18.70
C CYS A 187 26.53 -21.36 -20.16
N ALA A 188 26.63 -20.26 -20.89
CA ALA A 188 27.10 -20.26 -22.28
C ALA A 188 28.52 -20.80 -22.42
N MET A 189 29.43 -20.35 -21.54
CA MET A 189 30.82 -20.81 -21.50
C MET A 189 30.92 -22.31 -21.21
N ASN A 190 30.11 -22.82 -20.28
CA ASN A 190 30.09 -24.25 -19.96
C ASN A 190 29.59 -25.11 -21.15
N LEU A 191 28.54 -24.68 -21.85
CA LEU A 191 28.06 -25.38 -23.05
C LEU A 191 29.10 -25.37 -24.16
N ALA A 192 29.72 -24.21 -24.42
CA ALA A 192 30.78 -24.08 -25.41
C ALA A 192 31.99 -24.98 -25.06
N ALA A 193 32.35 -25.08 -23.79
CA ALA A 193 33.45 -25.93 -23.33
C ALA A 193 33.15 -27.43 -23.53
N ILE A 194 31.91 -27.88 -23.24
CA ILE A 194 31.48 -29.27 -23.47
C ILE A 194 31.68 -29.67 -24.94
N ASP A 195 31.38 -28.75 -25.86
CA ASP A 195 31.50 -28.97 -27.31
C ASP A 195 32.89 -28.64 -27.88
N GLY A 196 33.90 -28.45 -27.02
CA GLY A 196 35.28 -28.22 -27.43
C GLY A 196 35.52 -26.87 -28.12
N CYS A 197 34.70 -25.86 -27.85
CA CYS A 197 34.95 -24.49 -28.30
C CYS A 197 36.27 -23.96 -27.73
N GLN A 198 37.09 -23.34 -28.58
CA GLN A 198 38.28 -22.64 -28.14
C GLN A 198 37.89 -21.41 -27.30
N TYR A 199 38.72 -21.08 -26.31
CA TYR A 199 38.44 -20.05 -25.30
C TYR A 199 38.41 -18.62 -25.84
N ASP A 200 38.96 -18.40 -27.03
CA ASP A 200 39.05 -17.11 -27.72
C ASP A 200 37.93 -16.91 -28.76
N ASN A 201 37.09 -17.93 -29.01
CA ASN A 201 36.02 -17.87 -30.00
C ASN A 201 34.73 -17.29 -29.39
N ILE A 202 34.71 -15.97 -29.23
CA ILE A 202 33.61 -15.21 -28.63
C ILE A 202 32.30 -15.45 -29.38
N GLU A 203 32.32 -15.46 -30.71
CA GLU A 203 31.14 -15.67 -31.54
C GLU A 203 30.49 -17.02 -31.25
N LYS A 204 31.27 -18.10 -31.23
CA LYS A 204 30.73 -19.43 -30.97
C LYS A 204 30.18 -19.55 -29.55
N ILE A 205 30.86 -18.98 -28.54
CA ILE A 205 30.38 -18.95 -27.15
C ILE A 205 29.03 -18.22 -27.04
N THR A 206 28.88 -17.06 -27.68
CA THR A 206 27.63 -16.30 -27.64
C THR A 206 26.48 -16.99 -28.39
N MET A 207 26.78 -17.68 -29.49
CA MET A 207 25.78 -18.44 -30.26
C MET A 207 25.14 -19.58 -29.45
N TYR A 208 25.88 -20.28 -28.58
CA TYR A 208 25.33 -21.36 -27.76
C TYR A 208 24.16 -20.87 -26.90
N LEU A 209 24.35 -19.75 -26.21
CA LEU A 209 23.30 -19.18 -25.38
C LEU A 209 22.08 -18.79 -26.20
N MET A 210 22.30 -18.04 -27.29
CA MET A 210 21.21 -17.53 -28.11
C MET A 210 20.41 -18.68 -28.74
N GLY A 211 21.10 -19.72 -29.22
CA GLY A 211 20.48 -20.90 -29.82
C GLY A 211 19.64 -21.71 -28.84
N GLU A 212 20.16 -21.98 -27.64
CA GLU A 212 19.44 -22.75 -26.61
C GLU A 212 18.22 -21.97 -26.07
N VAL A 213 18.38 -20.66 -25.81
CA VAL A 213 17.27 -19.81 -25.36
C VAL A 213 16.19 -19.69 -26.43
N ASP A 214 16.56 -19.51 -27.70
CA ASP A 214 15.60 -19.44 -28.81
C ASP A 214 14.84 -20.76 -28.97
N THR A 215 15.57 -21.89 -28.99
CA THR A 215 14.98 -23.23 -29.10
C THR A 215 14.00 -23.51 -27.97
N TRP A 216 14.39 -23.19 -26.73
CA TRP A 216 13.51 -23.35 -25.57
C TRP A 216 12.28 -22.45 -25.67
N CYS A 217 12.43 -21.16 -25.98
CA CYS A 217 11.32 -20.22 -26.12
C CYS A 217 10.32 -20.68 -27.18
N ARG A 218 10.82 -21.06 -28.38
CA ARG A 218 9.97 -21.57 -29.47
C ARG A 218 9.22 -22.82 -29.05
N THR A 219 9.90 -23.76 -28.40
CA THR A 219 9.28 -25.00 -27.93
C THR A 219 8.14 -24.71 -26.95
N LYS A 220 8.35 -23.80 -25.99
CA LYS A 220 7.35 -23.42 -25.00
C LYS A 220 6.24 -22.51 -25.52
N ALA A 221 6.40 -21.94 -26.71
CA ALA A 221 5.38 -21.12 -27.36
C ALA A 221 4.41 -21.93 -28.25
N ARG A 222 4.72 -23.18 -28.60
CA ARG A 222 3.97 -23.97 -29.60
C ARG A 222 2.53 -24.28 -29.20
N GLU A 223 2.32 -24.75 -27.98
CA GLU A 223 1.01 -25.20 -27.52
C GLU A 223 0.29 -24.08 -26.76
N ILE A 224 -0.93 -23.77 -27.20
CA ILE A 224 -1.81 -22.80 -26.53
C ILE A 224 -2.83 -23.57 -25.69
N ASN A 225 -2.92 -23.24 -24.41
CA ASN A 225 -3.94 -23.80 -23.55
C ASN A 225 -5.32 -23.27 -23.99
N PRO A 226 -6.27 -24.14 -24.39
CA PRO A 226 -7.56 -23.71 -24.92
C PRO A 226 -8.46 -23.03 -23.88
N LYS A 227 -8.21 -23.26 -22.57
CA LYS A 227 -8.98 -22.61 -21.49
C LYS A 227 -8.49 -21.18 -21.22
N THR A 228 -7.19 -20.94 -21.26
CA THR A 228 -6.61 -19.63 -20.92
C THR A 228 -6.23 -18.79 -22.14
N GLY A 229 -6.21 -19.40 -23.34
CA GLY A 229 -5.77 -18.76 -24.58
C GLY A 229 -4.28 -18.42 -24.59
N ARG A 230 -3.48 -19.00 -23.69
CA ARG A 230 -2.05 -18.66 -23.52
C ARG A 230 -1.15 -19.88 -23.64
N SER A 231 0.06 -19.68 -24.15
CA SER A 231 1.10 -20.71 -24.20
C SER A 231 1.84 -20.87 -22.88
N GLU A 232 2.58 -21.97 -22.71
CA GLU A 232 3.43 -22.21 -21.53
C GLU A 232 4.46 -21.09 -21.35
N LEU A 233 5.05 -20.60 -22.45
CA LEU A 233 5.97 -19.46 -22.43
C LEU A 233 5.30 -18.21 -21.84
N GLN A 234 4.06 -17.91 -22.25
CA GLN A 234 3.34 -16.72 -21.78
C GLN A 234 3.02 -16.80 -20.27
N GLU A 235 2.59 -17.96 -19.77
CA GLU A 235 2.32 -18.13 -18.34
C GLU A 235 3.62 -18.08 -17.50
N LYS A 236 4.72 -18.70 -17.97
CA LYS A 236 6.03 -18.57 -17.32
C LYS A 236 6.54 -17.14 -17.33
N MET A 237 6.43 -16.43 -18.46
CA MET A 237 6.89 -15.05 -18.56
C MET A 237 6.04 -14.12 -17.69
N LYS A 238 4.73 -14.31 -17.63
CA LYS A 238 3.85 -13.59 -16.70
C LYS A 238 4.29 -13.80 -15.25
N THR A 239 4.63 -15.03 -14.88
CA THR A 239 5.15 -15.36 -13.55
C THR A 239 6.46 -14.62 -13.27
N LYS A 240 7.42 -14.63 -14.23
CA LYS A 240 8.67 -13.88 -14.10
C LYS A 240 8.49 -12.37 -14.04
N ILE A 241 7.57 -11.81 -14.81
CA ILE A 241 7.20 -10.40 -14.73
C ILE A 241 6.67 -10.10 -13.31
N ASN A 242 5.83 -10.95 -12.74
CA ASN A 242 5.34 -10.75 -11.38
C ASN A 242 6.43 -10.95 -10.32
N GLU A 243 7.43 -11.82 -10.54
CA GLU A 243 8.57 -11.96 -9.63
C GLU A 243 9.51 -10.73 -9.69
N VAL A 244 9.78 -10.21 -10.89
CA VAL A 244 10.70 -9.07 -11.09
C VAL A 244 10.00 -7.75 -10.76
N TRP A 245 8.75 -7.63 -11.18
CA TRP A 245 7.88 -6.45 -11.10
C TRP A 245 6.51 -6.82 -10.50
N PRO A 246 6.45 -7.23 -9.22
CA PRO A 246 5.19 -7.63 -8.58
C PRO A 246 4.10 -6.54 -8.56
N TYR A 247 4.46 -5.30 -8.92
CA TYR A 247 3.60 -4.12 -8.91
C TYR A 247 3.58 -3.40 -10.29
N GLY A 248 4.04 -4.05 -11.36
CA GLY A 248 4.07 -3.54 -12.75
C GLY A 248 5.27 -2.63 -13.10
N TYR A 249 5.28 -2.06 -14.33
CA TYR A 249 6.38 -1.24 -14.90
C TYR A 249 6.03 0.26 -15.05
N GLY A 250 6.94 1.22 -14.76
CA GLY A 250 6.73 2.68 -14.95
C GLY A 250 6.52 3.51 -13.66
N GLU A 251 6.10 4.77 -13.74
CA GLU A 251 5.64 5.57 -12.57
C GLU A 251 4.14 5.32 -12.32
N ILE A 252 3.67 5.37 -11.05
CA ILE A 252 2.23 5.24 -10.73
C ILE A 252 1.75 6.53 -10.09
N PRO A 253 0.99 7.34 -10.83
CA PRO A 253 0.11 8.33 -10.23
C PRO A 253 -1.03 7.57 -9.53
N GLY A 254 -1.12 7.69 -8.21
CA GLY A 254 -2.23 7.15 -7.44
C GLY A 254 -2.11 5.68 -7.01
N PRO A 255 -3.24 5.03 -6.66
CA PRO A 255 -3.26 3.67 -6.12
C PRO A 255 -2.77 2.65 -7.14
N SER A 256 -2.02 1.64 -6.69
CA SER A 256 -1.68 0.50 -7.56
C SER A 256 -2.92 -0.37 -7.82
N GLU A 257 -2.85 -1.28 -8.78
CA GLU A 257 -3.92 -2.27 -9.01
C GLU A 257 -4.21 -3.09 -7.74
N HIS A 258 -3.15 -3.53 -7.04
CA HIS A 258 -3.27 -4.21 -5.74
C HIS A 258 -3.96 -3.34 -4.68
N ASP A 259 -3.66 -2.03 -4.66
CA ASP A 259 -4.33 -1.08 -3.76
C ASP A 259 -5.77 -0.79 -4.16
N SER A 260 -6.11 -0.92 -5.45
CA SER A 260 -7.46 -0.66 -5.95
C SER A 260 -8.41 -1.85 -5.71
N VAL A 261 -7.85 -3.07 -5.71
CA VAL A 261 -8.57 -4.30 -5.36
C VAL A 261 -8.82 -4.38 -3.85
N ASN A 262 -7.84 -3.98 -3.04
CA ASN A 262 -7.91 -4.07 -1.58
C ASN A 262 -8.29 -2.76 -0.87
N GLY A 263 -8.24 -1.64 -1.58
CA GLY A 263 -8.68 -0.33 -1.09
C GLY A 263 -10.17 -0.16 -1.34
N PHE A 264 -10.94 -0.01 -0.26
CA PHE A 264 -12.36 0.26 -0.38
C PHE A 264 -12.57 1.74 -0.77
N LEU A 265 -13.38 1.99 -1.80
CA LEU A 265 -14.18 3.22 -1.90
C LEU A 265 -15.58 2.78 -1.54
N SER A 266 -16.05 3.13 -0.33
CA SER A 266 -17.35 2.68 0.13
C SER A 266 -18.47 3.24 -0.74
N GLN A 267 -19.42 2.37 -1.10
CA GLN A 267 -20.74 2.83 -1.46
C GLN A 267 -21.40 3.28 -0.16
N GLY A 268 -21.37 4.59 0.12
CA GLY A 268 -22.09 5.15 1.25
C GLY A 268 -23.56 4.75 1.17
N LYS A 269 -24.07 4.11 2.24
CA LYS A 269 -25.51 4.19 2.53
C LYS A 269 -25.81 5.64 2.89
N THR A 270 -26.97 6.11 2.44
CA THR A 270 -27.52 7.43 2.76
C THR A 270 -27.37 7.72 4.26
N ILE A 271 -26.70 8.82 4.58
CA ILE A 271 -26.59 9.34 5.94
C ILE A 271 -27.86 10.15 6.18
N ASP A 272 -28.82 9.62 6.93
CA ASP A 272 -29.93 10.43 7.42
C ASP A 272 -29.41 11.30 8.57
N TYR A 273 -29.19 12.58 8.25
CA TYR A 273 -28.81 13.60 9.22
C TYR A 273 -30.03 13.93 10.08
N GLN A 274 -30.00 13.54 11.35
CA GLN A 274 -30.92 14.08 12.35
C GLN A 274 -30.22 15.27 13.01
N PRO A 275 -30.64 16.52 12.76
CA PRO A 275 -30.08 17.67 13.44
C PRO A 275 -30.35 17.54 14.94
N VAL A 276 -29.29 17.56 15.74
CA VAL A 276 -29.40 17.67 17.19
C VAL A 276 -29.78 19.13 17.50
N LEU A 277 -30.97 19.31 18.08
CA LEU A 277 -31.42 20.57 18.69
C LEU A 277 -30.61 20.88 19.96
#